data_AF-A0A817QFX6-F1
#
_entry.id   AF-A0A817QFX6-F1
#
_cell.length_a   1.000
_cell.length_b   1.000
_cell.length_c   1.000
_cell.angle_alpha   90.00
_cell.angle_beta   90.00
_cell.angle_gamma   90.00
#
_symmetry.space_group_name_H-M   'P 1'
#
loop_
_entity.id
_entity.type
_entity.pdbx_description
1 polymer ?
#
loop_
_entity_poly.entity_id
_entity_poly.type
_entity_poly.pdbx_seq_one_letter_code
_entity_poly.pdbx_strand_id
1 'polypeptide(L)'
;MALGIFLEPCGREKGRLGNISTGEEKSLITAMLAAAQALIGKNVDIVTSSQVLAIRNASDDPEEGYKEFFHLFGLRINNNCDDACENPRTGQIERKERYLQNEIIYGETAYFQRDILLTIFFSKDIRDRIGDILLVDEVDNMVIDNAEKTLYISHDTTDMRDLRDLFIQI
;
A
#
# COMPACT_ATOMS: atom_id res chain seq x y z
N MET A 1 -20.41 -2.05 -6.74
CA MET A 1 -20.32 -3.52 -6.85
C MET A 1 -18.87 -3.92 -6.59
N ALA A 2 -18.39 -3.83 -5.35
CA ALA A 2 -16.97 -4.12 -5.11
C ALA A 2 -16.64 -5.61 -5.22
N LEU A 3 -15.73 -5.88 -6.17
CA LEU A 3 -15.00 -7.12 -6.35
C LEU A 3 -13.80 -7.09 -5.41
N GLY A 4 -13.52 -8.18 -4.70
CA GLY A 4 -12.28 -8.35 -3.92
C GLY A 4 -11.34 -9.25 -4.72
N ILE A 5 -10.16 -8.76 -5.09
CA ILE A 5 -9.16 -9.60 -5.77
C ILE A 5 -8.20 -10.16 -4.72
N PHE A 6 -8.13 -11.48 -4.65
CA PHE A 6 -7.11 -12.21 -3.89
C PHE A 6 -6.01 -12.65 -4.84
N LEU A 7 -4.81 -12.09 -4.70
CA LEU A 7 -3.64 -12.52 -5.47
C LEU A 7 -2.63 -13.16 -4.52
N GLU A 8 -2.17 -14.36 -4.87
CA GLU A 8 -0.95 -14.96 -4.34
C GLU A 8 0.20 -14.67 -5.31
N PRO A 9 0.93 -13.54 -5.16
CA PRO A 9 2.03 -13.19 -6.06
C PRO A 9 3.17 -14.22 -6.07
N CYS A 10 3.34 -15.00 -4.99
CA CYS A 10 4.44 -15.96 -4.84
C CYS A 10 4.01 -17.44 -4.97
N GLY A 11 2.71 -17.72 -5.16
CA GLY A 11 2.15 -19.08 -5.21
C GLY A 11 2.02 -19.66 -6.62
N ARG A 12 1.97 -20.99 -6.73
CA ARG A 12 1.56 -21.70 -7.98
C ARG A 12 0.05 -21.65 -8.22
N GLU A 13 -0.74 -21.26 -7.22
CA GLU A 13 -2.18 -21.12 -7.35
C GLU A 13 -2.54 -19.81 -8.06
N LYS A 14 -3.53 -19.89 -8.98
CA LYS A 14 -4.03 -18.73 -9.71
C LYS A 14 -4.79 -17.82 -8.73
N GLY A 15 -4.51 -16.51 -8.76
CA GLY A 15 -5.28 -15.51 -8.02
C GLY A 15 -6.79 -15.67 -8.28
N ARG A 16 -7.60 -15.46 -7.23
CA ARG A 16 -9.05 -15.70 -7.26
C ARG A 16 -9.79 -14.37 -7.12
N LEU A 17 -10.87 -14.25 -7.89
CA LEU A 17 -11.79 -13.12 -7.85
C LEU A 17 -12.99 -13.49 -6.97
N GLY A 18 -13.12 -12.83 -5.82
CA GLY A 18 -14.29 -12.94 -4.96
C GLY A 18 -15.24 -11.79 -5.22
N ASN A 19 -16.42 -12.07 -5.78
CA ASN A 19 -17.46 -11.04 -5.92
C ASN A 19 -18.39 -11.11 -4.70
N ILE A 20 -18.50 -10.00 -3.97
CA ILE A 20 -19.37 -9.87 -2.79
C ILE A 20 -20.43 -8.82 -3.12
N SER A 21 -21.70 -9.15 -2.94
CA SER A 21 -22.81 -8.22 -3.22
C SER A 21 -22.78 -6.99 -2.31
N THR A 22 -23.28 -5.84 -2.79
CA THR A 22 -23.35 -4.58 -2.01
C THR A 22 -24.41 -4.65 -0.92
N GLY A 23 -24.07 -4.27 0.32
CA GLY A 23 -24.96 -4.28 1.48
C GLY A 23 -24.33 -4.91 2.74
N GLU A 24 -23.22 -5.63 2.58
CA GLU A 24 -22.43 -6.23 3.67
C GLU A 24 -21.12 -5.45 3.85
N GLU A 25 -20.60 -5.42 5.09
CA GLU A 25 -19.37 -4.72 5.51
C GLU A 25 -18.11 -5.31 4.84
N LYS A 26 -17.89 -5.04 3.55
CA LYS A 26 -16.84 -5.68 2.74
C LYS A 26 -15.43 -5.50 3.28
N SER A 27 -15.12 -4.32 3.81
CA SER A 27 -13.82 -4.06 4.42
C SER A 27 -13.58 -4.94 5.64
N LEU A 28 -14.62 -5.36 6.37
CA LEU A 28 -14.52 -6.35 7.45
C LEU A 28 -14.20 -7.74 6.90
N ILE A 29 -14.80 -8.15 5.78
CA ILE A 29 -14.47 -9.43 5.12
C ILE A 29 -13.02 -9.44 4.66
N THR A 30 -12.54 -8.34 4.07
CA THR A 30 -11.13 -8.16 3.69
C THR A 30 -10.22 -8.25 4.92
N ALA A 31 -10.60 -7.61 6.03
CA ALA A 31 -9.84 -7.66 7.27
C ALA A 31 -9.78 -9.08 7.86
N MET A 32 -10.90 -9.81 7.88
CA MET A 32 -10.96 -11.20 8.33
C MET A 32 -10.09 -12.12 7.45
N LEU A 33 -10.14 -11.94 6.14
CA LEU A 33 -9.31 -12.71 5.21
C LEU A 33 -7.82 -12.42 5.41
N ALA A 34 -7.46 -11.15 5.60
CA ALA A 34 -6.10 -10.75 5.92
C ALA A 34 -5.62 -11.38 7.23
N ALA A 35 -6.44 -11.35 8.28
CA ALA A 35 -6.12 -11.97 9.56
C ALA A 35 -5.88 -13.47 9.40
N ALA A 36 -6.74 -14.16 8.66
CA ALA A 36 -6.60 -15.59 8.40
C ALA A 36 -5.28 -15.93 7.68
N GLN A 37 -4.90 -15.16 6.65
CA GLN A 37 -3.64 -15.37 5.95
C GLN A 37 -2.42 -15.02 6.82
N ALA A 38 -2.49 -13.93 7.58
CA ALA A 38 -1.43 -13.50 8.49
C ALA A 38 -1.20 -14.52 9.62
N LEU A 39 -2.26 -15.13 10.15
CA LEU A 39 -2.17 -16.23 11.13
C LEU A 39 -1.50 -17.50 10.57
N ILE A 40 -1.53 -17.69 9.24
CA ILE A 40 -0.81 -18.78 8.55
C ILE A 40 0.67 -18.38 8.29
N GLY A 41 1.09 -17.19 8.71
CA GLY A 41 2.46 -16.68 8.60
C GLY A 41 2.76 -15.98 7.28
N LYS A 42 1.75 -15.53 6.54
CA LYS A 42 1.91 -14.77 5.30
C LYS A 42 1.85 -13.28 5.56
N ASN A 43 2.71 -12.50 4.90
CA ASN A 43 2.60 -11.04 4.89
C ASN A 43 1.50 -10.60 3.91
N VAL A 44 0.60 -9.71 4.34
CA VAL A 44 -0.57 -9.30 3.57
C VAL A 44 -0.53 -7.81 3.28
N ASP A 45 -0.55 -7.44 2.01
CA ASP A 45 -0.77 -6.07 1.59
C ASP A 45 -2.24 -5.88 1.19
N ILE A 46 -2.89 -4.85 1.73
CA ILE A 46 -4.28 -4.51 1.45
C ILE A 46 -4.31 -3.17 0.74
N VAL A 47 -4.76 -3.20 -0.50
CA VAL A 47 -4.89 -2.02 -1.35
C VAL A 47 -6.30 -1.47 -1.26
N THR A 48 -6.41 -0.19 -0.90
CA THR A 48 -7.67 0.55 -0.86
C THR A 48 -7.76 1.53 -2.04
N SER A 49 -8.97 2.04 -2.29
CA SER A 49 -9.24 3.02 -3.35
C SER A 49 -8.65 4.42 -3.07
N SER A 50 -8.30 4.73 -1.80
CA SER A 50 -7.66 5.99 -1.41
C SER A 50 -6.78 5.85 -0.15
N GLN A 51 -5.81 6.76 -0.03
CA GLN A 51 -4.99 6.96 1.17
C GLN A 51 -5.82 7.16 2.45
N VAL A 52 -6.90 7.94 2.39
CA VAL A 52 -7.75 8.22 3.57
C VAL A 52 -8.35 6.93 4.13
N LEU A 53 -8.84 6.04 3.26
CA LEU A 53 -9.38 4.75 3.68
C LEU A 53 -8.29 3.81 4.22
N ALA A 54 -7.09 3.83 3.64
CA ALA A 54 -5.98 3.02 4.15
C ALA A 54 -5.56 3.45 5.57
N ILE A 55 -5.45 4.76 5.81
CA ILE A 55 -5.08 5.30 7.12
C ILE A 55 -6.18 4.98 8.15
N ARG A 56 -7.44 5.26 7.80
CA ARG A 56 -8.60 4.98 8.66
C ARG A 56 -8.69 3.51 9.02
N ASN A 57 -8.64 2.61 8.04
CA ASN A 57 -8.78 1.17 8.30
C ASN A 57 -7.63 0.61 9.15
N ALA A 58 -6.44 1.22 9.09
CA ALA A 58 -5.28 0.85 9.92
C ALA A 58 -5.18 1.62 11.25
N SER A 59 -6.13 2.51 11.56
CA SER A 59 -6.13 3.28 12.80
C SER A 59 -6.72 2.50 13.97
N ASP A 60 -6.53 3.05 15.16
CA ASP A 60 -7.16 2.66 16.42
C ASP A 60 -8.57 3.28 16.61
N ASP A 61 -9.18 3.79 15.54
CA ASP A 61 -10.57 4.25 15.59
C ASP A 61 -11.50 3.07 15.94
N PRO A 62 -12.33 3.17 17.00
CA PRO A 62 -13.16 2.07 17.47
C PRO A 62 -14.38 1.79 16.58
N GLU A 63 -14.80 2.73 15.74
CA GLU A 63 -15.96 2.58 14.86
C GLU A 63 -15.56 2.12 13.45
N GLU A 64 -14.43 2.62 12.94
CA GLU A 64 -14.03 2.39 11.54
C GLU A 64 -12.66 1.70 11.38
N GLY A 65 -11.83 1.68 12.43
CA GLY A 65 -10.49 1.11 12.40
C GLY A 65 -10.47 -0.39 12.72
N TYR A 66 -9.55 -1.12 12.10
CA TYR A 66 -9.39 -2.56 12.32
C TYR A 66 -8.21 -2.92 13.23
N LYS A 67 -7.49 -1.92 13.78
CA LYS A 67 -6.27 -2.17 14.56
C LYS A 67 -6.52 -3.02 15.81
N GLU A 68 -7.60 -2.76 16.54
CA GLU A 68 -7.97 -3.57 17.70
C GLU A 68 -8.36 -5.00 17.30
N PHE A 69 -9.09 -5.16 16.20
CA PHE A 69 -9.46 -6.46 15.65
C PHE A 69 -8.21 -7.31 15.36
N PHE A 70 -7.20 -6.78 14.67
CA PHE A 70 -5.96 -7.52 14.41
C PHE A 70 -5.15 -7.79 15.68
N HIS A 71 -5.13 -6.83 16.60
CA HIS A 71 -4.43 -6.97 17.88
C HIS A 71 -5.03 -8.09 18.75
N LEU A 72 -6.34 -8.34 18.66
CA LEU A 72 -6.99 -9.48 19.33
C LEU A 72 -6.41 -10.83 18.88
N PHE A 73 -5.93 -10.92 17.63
CA PHE A 73 -5.25 -12.10 17.08
C PHE A 73 -3.73 -12.05 17.25
N GLY A 74 -3.18 -11.05 17.94
CA GLY A 74 -1.74 -10.84 18.10
C GLY A 74 -1.03 -10.40 16.82
N LEU A 75 -1.77 -9.90 15.83
CA LEU A 75 -1.23 -9.42 14.57
C LEU A 75 -0.96 -7.93 14.62
N ARG A 76 0.11 -7.48 13.95
CA ARG A 76 0.48 -6.08 13.82
C ARG A 76 0.09 -5.58 12.44
N ILE A 77 -0.46 -4.38 12.44
CA ILE A 77 -1.02 -3.71 11.27
C ILE A 77 -0.51 -2.28 11.22
N ASN A 78 -0.22 -1.81 10.01
CA ASN A 78 0.06 -0.41 9.76
C ASN A 78 -0.39 0.02 8.36
N ASN A 79 -0.15 1.28 8.01
CA ASN A 79 -0.31 1.79 6.65
C ASN A 79 1.04 2.31 6.10
N ASN A 80 1.19 2.44 4.79
CA ASN A 80 2.40 2.97 4.15
C ASN A 80 2.30 4.42 3.67
N CYS A 81 1.25 5.14 4.08
CA CYS A 81 0.81 6.34 3.39
C CYS A 81 0.42 7.51 4.31
N ASP A 82 0.54 7.40 5.62
CA ASP A 82 0.28 8.52 6.54
C ASP A 82 1.39 9.58 6.55
N ASP A 83 1.17 10.64 7.33
CA ASP A 83 2.10 11.78 7.45
C ASP A 83 3.51 11.38 7.92
N ALA A 84 3.63 10.30 8.71
CA ALA A 84 4.93 9.79 9.12
C ALA A 84 5.68 9.16 7.94
N CYS A 85 4.97 8.41 7.09
CA CYS A 85 5.49 7.82 5.86
C CYS A 85 5.84 8.87 4.78
N GLU A 86 5.11 9.98 4.76
CA GLU A 86 5.33 11.09 3.83
C GLU A 86 6.37 12.11 4.30
N ASN A 87 6.90 11.98 5.52
CA ASN A 87 7.93 12.87 6.00
C ASN A 87 9.18 12.85 5.08
N PRO A 88 9.63 14.00 4.54
CA PRO A 88 10.75 14.03 3.58
C PRO A 88 12.09 13.54 4.14
N ARG A 89 12.26 13.55 5.47
CA ARG A 89 13.51 13.18 6.14
C ARG A 89 13.46 11.77 6.70
N THR A 90 12.34 11.38 7.29
CA THR A 90 12.20 10.10 8.02
C THR A 90 11.30 9.09 7.34
N GLY A 91 10.47 9.51 6.39
CA GLY A 91 9.40 8.67 5.83
C GLY A 91 9.87 7.46 5.06
N GLN A 92 11.09 7.48 4.50
CA GLN A 92 11.71 6.28 3.91
C GLN A 92 11.97 5.20 4.96
N ILE A 93 12.53 5.60 6.11
CA ILE A 93 12.88 4.69 7.21
C ILE A 93 11.58 4.16 7.84
N GLU A 94 10.61 5.05 8.08
CA GLU A 94 9.29 4.69 8.61
C GLU A 94 8.62 3.61 7.76
N ARG A 95 8.53 3.80 6.43
CA ARG A 95 7.95 2.81 5.52
C ARG A 95 8.67 1.47 5.60
N LYS A 96 10.01 1.48 5.59
CA LYS A 96 10.81 0.26 5.71
C LYS A 96 10.52 -0.49 7.02
N GLU A 97 10.51 0.23 8.14
CA GLU A 97 10.23 -0.35 9.45
C GLU A 97 8.83 -0.93 9.52
N ARG A 98 7.83 -0.23 8.97
CA ARG A 98 6.46 -0.73 8.90
C ARG A 98 6.37 -2.03 8.11
N TYR A 99 7.00 -2.10 6.94
CA TYR A 99 7.03 -3.33 6.14
C TYR A 99 7.74 -4.51 6.82
N LEU A 100 8.72 -4.24 7.69
CA LEU A 100 9.45 -5.29 8.41
C LEU A 100 8.75 -5.74 9.70
N GLN A 101 8.03 -4.83 10.36
CA GLN A 101 7.48 -5.03 11.69
C GLN A 101 5.98 -5.33 11.71
N ASN A 102 5.30 -5.37 10.57
CA ASN A 102 3.86 -5.63 10.54
C ASN A 102 3.54 -6.71 9.54
N GLU A 103 2.69 -7.64 9.94
CA GLU A 103 2.23 -8.73 9.07
C GLU A 103 1.23 -8.20 8.03
N ILE A 104 0.57 -7.08 8.31
CA ILE A 104 -0.48 -6.51 7.46
C ILE A 104 -0.21 -5.03 7.20
N ILE A 105 -0.25 -4.63 5.93
CA ILE A 105 -0.06 -3.24 5.52
C ILE A 105 -1.21 -2.76 4.64
N TYR A 106 -1.88 -1.70 5.08
CA TYR A 106 -2.84 -0.96 4.26
C TYR A 106 -2.14 0.12 3.42
N GLY A 107 -2.64 0.38 2.22
CA GLY A 107 -2.12 1.46 1.41
C GLY A 107 -2.95 1.70 0.16
N GLU A 108 -2.77 2.86 -0.45
CA GLU A 108 -3.24 3.09 -1.80
C GLU A 108 -2.25 2.48 -2.82
N THR A 109 -2.76 2.09 -3.98
CA THR A 109 -1.97 1.49 -5.08
C THR A 109 -0.68 2.26 -5.38
N ALA A 110 -0.78 3.59 -5.47
CA ALA A 110 0.34 4.45 -5.83
C ALA A 110 1.50 4.38 -4.82
N TYR A 111 1.21 4.19 -3.53
CA TYR A 111 2.23 4.16 -2.47
C TYR A 111 3.05 2.87 -2.52
N PHE A 112 2.39 1.72 -2.72
CA PHE A 112 3.09 0.45 -2.92
C PHE A 112 3.96 0.49 -4.18
N GLN A 113 3.42 1.00 -5.29
CA GLN A 113 4.17 1.15 -6.53
C GLN A 113 5.37 2.07 -6.37
N ARG A 114 5.19 3.22 -5.72
CA ARG A 114 6.27 4.17 -5.43
C ARG A 114 7.41 3.51 -4.67
N ASP A 115 7.09 2.77 -3.61
CA ASP A 115 8.11 2.17 -2.74
C ASP A 115 8.92 1.10 -3.46
N ILE A 116 8.26 0.28 -4.29
CA ILE A 116 8.90 -0.72 -5.14
C ILE A 116 9.78 -0.03 -6.20
N LEU A 117 9.27 1.00 -6.89
CA LEU A 117 10.03 1.71 -7.91
C LEU A 117 11.24 2.45 -7.33
N LEU A 118 11.10 3.08 -6.16
CA LEU A 118 12.21 3.71 -5.44
C LEU A 118 13.29 2.69 -5.06
N THR A 119 12.89 1.47 -4.70
CA THR A 119 13.83 0.41 -4.35
C THR A 119 14.57 -0.11 -5.57
N ILE A 120 13.86 -0.38 -6.67
CA ILE A 120 14.43 -0.97 -7.89
C ILE A 120 15.28 0.04 -8.67
N PHE A 121 14.80 1.27 -8.85
CA PHE A 121 15.44 2.25 -9.75
C PHE A 121 16.32 3.28 -9.05
N PHE A 122 16.08 3.55 -7.76
CA PHE A 122 16.83 4.56 -7.00
C PHE A 122 17.63 3.96 -5.84
N SER A 123 17.71 2.63 -5.78
CA SER A 123 18.42 1.86 -4.74
C SER A 123 18.06 2.30 -3.32
N LYS A 124 16.81 2.73 -3.10
CA LYS A 124 16.30 3.04 -1.77
C LYS A 124 15.94 1.75 -1.06
N ASP A 125 16.51 1.53 0.11
CA ASP A 125 16.20 0.34 0.90
C ASP A 125 14.83 0.53 1.61
N ILE A 126 13.74 0.24 0.91
CA ILE A 126 12.36 0.34 1.40
C ILE A 126 11.67 -1.02 1.31
N ARG A 127 11.39 -1.47 0.08
CA ARG A 127 10.67 -2.72 -0.24
C ARG A 127 10.80 -3.05 -1.72
N ASP A 128 11.19 -4.28 -2.04
CA ASP A 128 11.45 -4.72 -3.42
C ASP A 128 10.27 -5.44 -4.09
N ARG A 129 9.32 -5.95 -3.30
CA ARG A 129 8.13 -6.67 -3.80
C ARG A 129 6.92 -6.48 -2.89
N ILE A 130 5.74 -6.75 -3.44
CA ILE A 130 4.49 -6.91 -2.66
C ILE A 130 4.60 -8.11 -1.70
N GLY A 131 3.74 -8.13 -0.69
CA GLY A 131 3.62 -9.18 0.31
C GLY A 131 3.29 -10.54 -0.30
N ASP A 132 3.22 -11.57 0.53
CA ASP A 132 2.89 -12.92 0.07
C ASP A 132 1.43 -13.00 -0.44
N ILE A 133 0.58 -12.09 0.03
CA ILE A 133 -0.82 -11.92 -0.37
C ILE A 133 -1.07 -10.45 -0.69
N LEU A 134 -1.77 -10.20 -1.80
CA LEU A 134 -2.32 -8.89 -2.12
C LEU A 134 -3.84 -8.97 -2.16
N LEU A 135 -4.49 -8.24 -1.26
CA LEU A 135 -5.93 -8.04 -1.25
C LEU A 135 -6.23 -6.66 -1.82
N VAL A 136 -7.17 -6.59 -2.75
CA VAL A 136 -7.62 -5.31 -3.32
C VAL A 136 -9.06 -5.09 -2.92
N ASP A 137 -9.31 -4.05 -2.14
CA ASP A 137 -10.65 -3.60 -1.72
C ASP A 137 -11.19 -2.56 -2.71
N GLU A 138 -12.51 -2.54 -2.92
CA GLU A 138 -13.18 -1.63 -3.87
C GLU A 138 -12.59 -1.62 -5.29
N VAL A 139 -12.37 -2.81 -5.86
CA VAL A 139 -11.73 -2.97 -7.18
C VAL A 139 -12.53 -2.31 -8.30
N ASP A 140 -13.84 -2.20 -8.17
CA ASP A 140 -14.70 -1.50 -9.13
C ASP A 140 -14.33 -0.02 -9.24
N ASN A 141 -14.17 0.67 -8.10
CA ASN A 141 -13.69 2.05 -8.09
C ASN A 141 -12.25 2.14 -8.61
N MET A 142 -11.38 1.20 -8.27
CA MET A 142 -9.98 1.25 -8.71
C MET A 142 -9.79 1.03 -10.21
N VAL A 143 -10.49 0.07 -10.80
CA VAL A 143 -10.33 -0.28 -12.22
C VAL A 143 -11.04 0.73 -13.12
N ILE A 144 -12.12 1.35 -12.66
CA ILE A 144 -12.88 2.31 -13.48
C ILE A 144 -12.33 3.73 -13.29
N ASP A 145 -12.08 4.17 -12.06
CA ASP A 145 -11.72 5.58 -11.79
C ASP A 145 -10.20 5.82 -11.78
N ASN A 146 -9.39 4.80 -11.45
CA ASN A 146 -7.94 4.94 -11.29
C ASN A 146 -7.11 4.28 -12.40
N ALA A 147 -7.71 3.54 -13.35
CA ALA A 147 -6.94 2.90 -14.43
C ALA A 147 -6.22 3.90 -15.36
N GLU A 148 -6.70 5.14 -15.43
CA GLU A 148 -6.08 6.20 -16.23
C GLU A 148 -4.96 6.95 -15.48
N LYS A 149 -4.81 6.75 -14.16
CA LYS A 149 -3.78 7.45 -13.38
C LYS A 149 -2.41 6.82 -13.59
N THR A 150 -1.50 7.62 -14.15
CA THR A 150 -0.08 7.23 -14.28
C THR A 150 0.71 7.78 -13.11
N LEU A 151 1.37 6.92 -12.34
CA LEU A 151 2.33 7.34 -11.30
C LEU A 151 3.62 7.81 -11.96
N TYR A 152 4.00 9.06 -11.74
CA TYR A 152 5.26 9.64 -12.20
C TYR A 152 6.17 9.95 -11.00
N ILE A 153 7.39 9.39 -11.01
CA ILE A 153 8.42 9.72 -10.02
C ILE A 153 9.38 10.73 -10.65
N SER A 154 9.21 12.01 -10.30
CA SER A 154 10.17 13.05 -10.67
C SER A 154 11.31 13.09 -9.67
N HIS A 155 12.54 13.19 -10.16
CA HIS A 155 13.69 13.61 -9.36
C HIS A 155 14.25 14.89 -9.98
N ASP A 156 14.71 15.82 -9.14
CA ASP A 156 15.51 16.94 -9.64
C ASP A 156 16.89 16.41 -10.03
N THR A 157 17.16 16.33 -11.33
CA THR A 157 18.52 16.15 -11.84
C THR A 157 19.35 17.33 -11.33
N THR A 158 20.38 17.07 -10.54
CA THR A 158 21.21 18.12 -9.90
C THR A 158 22.07 18.90 -10.93
N ASP A 159 22.08 18.49 -12.20
CA ASP A 159 23.08 18.87 -13.20
C ASP A 159 22.69 19.99 -14.17
N MET A 160 21.82 20.92 -13.76
CA MET A 160 21.45 22.07 -14.60
C MET A 160 21.60 23.43 -13.89
N ARG A 161 22.26 23.47 -12.73
CA ARG A 161 22.57 24.75 -12.05
C ARG A 161 23.75 25.48 -12.71
N ASP A 162 24.73 24.73 -13.23
CA ASP A 162 25.91 25.30 -13.89
C ASP A 162 25.65 25.78 -15.33
N LEU A 163 24.57 25.30 -15.96
CA LEU A 163 24.11 25.76 -17.28
C LEU A 163 23.49 27.17 -17.24
N ARG A 164 23.07 27.64 -16.06
CA ARG A 164 22.53 29.01 -15.90
C ARG A 164 23.61 30.07 -16.14
N ASP A 165 24.84 29.82 -15.71
CA ASP A 165 25.95 30.76 -15.89
C ASP A 165 26.41 30.82 -17.35
N LEU A 166 26.18 29.75 -18.13
CA LEU A 166 26.50 29.70 -19.56
C LEU A 166 25.54 30.56 -20.42
N PHE A 167 24.30 30.76 -19.97
CA PHE A 167 23.28 31.53 -20.71
C PHE A 167 23.29 33.03 -20.41
N ILE A 168 24.09 33.49 -19.42
CA ILE A 168 24.20 34.92 -19.08
C ILE A 168 25.25 35.65 -19.95
N GLN A 169 25.96 34.93 -20.84
CA GLN A 169 26.97 35.50 -21.75
C GLN A 169 26.58 35.55 -23.24
N ILE A 170 25.28 35.63 -23.57
CA ILE A 170 24.83 35.94 -24.95
C ILE A 170 24.01 37.22 -24.96
#